data_AF-A0A7J9W7E5-F1
#
_entry.id   AF-A0A7J9W7E5-F1
#
_cell.length_a   1.000
_cell.length_b   1.000
_cell.length_c   1.000
_cell.angle_alpha   90.00
_cell.angle_beta   90.00
_cell.angle_gamma   90.00
#
_symmetry.space_group_name_H-M   'P 1'
#
loop_
_entity.id
_entity.type
_entity.pdbx_description
1 polymer ?
#
loop_
_entity_poly.entity_id
_entity_poly.type
_entity_poly.pdbx_seq_one_letter_code
_entity_poly.pdbx_strand_id
1 'polypeptide(L)'
;MYWLDPDEVTVMAGRCYVELGQPDRGIPLLTGVLERYDERQARESALYTSWLAEAHLRAGDVDHAAHLAGRTLDLSSSTSSSRGDDRVALLRSRLDTYAAVPEVGEFLDRCAAG
;
A
#
# COMPACT_ATOMS: atom_id res chain seq x y z
N MET A 1 -17.73 -22.00 -11.52
CA MET A 1 -18.43 -20.90 -10.84
C MET A 1 -17.41 -20.34 -9.84
N TYR A 2 -16.65 -19.32 -10.24
CA TYR A 2 -15.53 -18.81 -9.44
C TYR A 2 -16.11 -17.83 -8.42
N TRP A 3 -16.55 -18.38 -7.29
CA TRP A 3 -17.10 -17.61 -6.19
C TRP A 3 -15.92 -17.08 -5.38
N LEU A 4 -15.77 -15.74 -5.37
CA LEU A 4 -14.90 -14.90 -4.54
C LEU A 4 -13.72 -15.58 -3.83
N ASP A 5 -12.51 -15.19 -4.23
CA ASP A 5 -11.29 -15.59 -3.53
C ASP A 5 -11.39 -15.17 -2.04
N PRO A 6 -11.22 -16.09 -1.08
CA PRO A 6 -11.19 -15.74 0.34
C PRO A 6 -10.19 -14.63 0.69
N ASP A 7 -9.11 -14.51 -0.06
CA ASP A 7 -8.12 -13.46 0.12
C ASP A 7 -8.66 -12.10 -0.34
N GLU A 8 -9.40 -12.02 -1.45
CA GLU A 8 -10.08 -10.77 -1.86
C GLU A 8 -11.09 -10.30 -0.81
N VAL A 9 -11.86 -11.22 -0.22
CA VAL A 9 -12.80 -10.89 0.88
C VAL A 9 -12.04 -10.34 2.08
N THR A 10 -10.92 -10.96 2.43
CA THR A 10 -10.08 -10.56 3.57
C THR A 10 -9.47 -9.17 3.35
N VAL A 11 -8.99 -8.90 2.14
CA VAL A 11 -8.45 -7.58 1.77
C VAL A 11 -9.53 -6.50 1.84
N MET A 12 -10.73 -6.78 1.31
CA MET A 12 -11.85 -5.85 1.37
C MET A 12 -12.26 -5.56 2.83
N ALA A 13 -12.30 -6.57 3.69
CA ALA A 13 -12.53 -6.37 5.12
C ALA A 13 -11.43 -5.51 5.77
N GLY A 14 -10.16 -5.78 5.46
CA GLY A 14 -9.01 -4.99 5.93
C GLY A 14 -9.13 -3.52 5.54
N ARG A 15 -9.44 -3.25 4.27
CA ARG A 15 -9.67 -1.88 3.78
C ARG A 15 -10.84 -1.20 4.47
N CYS A 16 -11.97 -1.89 4.65
CA CYS A 16 -13.12 -1.33 5.37
C CYS A 16 -12.75 -0.89 6.79
N TYR A 17 -11.96 -1.68 7.53
CA TYR A 17 -11.51 -1.26 8.85
C TYR A 17 -10.64 0.00 8.82
N VAL A 18 -9.73 0.12 7.85
CA VAL A 18 -8.90 1.32 7.67
C VAL A 18 -9.75 2.55 7.35
N GLU A 19 -10.76 2.40 6.50
CA GLU A 19 -11.69 3.51 6.16
C GLU A 19 -12.58 3.91 7.33
N LEU A 20 -12.91 2.97 8.22
CA LEU A 20 -13.65 3.24 9.45
C LEU A 20 -12.78 3.80 10.59
N GLY A 21 -11.50 4.12 10.33
CA GLY A 21 -10.58 4.63 11.35
C GLY A 21 -10.15 3.58 12.37
N GLN A 22 -10.18 2.30 12.00
CA GLN A 22 -9.75 1.15 12.81
C GLN A 22 -8.52 0.46 12.20
N PRO A 23 -7.39 1.17 11.97
CA PRO A 23 -6.24 0.61 11.28
C PRO A 23 -5.66 -0.63 11.97
N ASP A 24 -5.70 -0.71 13.30
CA ASP A 24 -5.21 -1.86 14.09
C ASP A 24 -5.90 -3.18 13.73
N ARG A 25 -7.15 -3.11 13.25
CA ARG A 25 -7.91 -4.28 12.79
C ARG A 25 -7.67 -4.59 11.31
N GLY A 26 -7.36 -3.57 10.51
CA GLY A 26 -7.16 -3.70 9.08
C GLY A 26 -5.75 -4.19 8.72
N ILE A 27 -4.72 -3.68 9.41
CA ILE A 27 -3.30 -3.99 9.17
C ILE A 27 -3.04 -5.51 9.21
N PRO A 28 -3.48 -6.28 10.22
CA PRO A 28 -3.21 -7.71 10.26
C PRO A 28 -3.85 -8.49 9.10
N LEU A 29 -5.03 -8.05 8.63
CA LEU A 29 -5.73 -8.70 7.52
C LEU A 29 -5.01 -8.47 6.20
N LEU A 30 -4.61 -7.23 5.92
CA LEU A 30 -3.87 -6.88 4.72
C LEU A 30 -2.48 -7.54 4.71
N THR A 31 -1.78 -7.53 5.85
CA THR A 31 -0.47 -8.16 6.01
C THR A 31 -0.55 -9.66 5.75
N GLY A 32 -1.51 -10.36 6.38
CA GLY A 32 -1.65 -11.80 6.23
C GLY A 32 -1.96 -12.23 4.79
N VAL A 33 -2.73 -11.44 4.03
CA VAL A 33 -2.95 -11.71 2.60
C VAL A 33 -1.69 -11.47 1.79
N LEU A 34 -0.98 -10.37 2.03
CA LEU A 34 0.27 -10.04 1.33
C LEU A 34 1.39 -11.06 1.59
N GLU A 35 1.42 -11.72 2.74
CA GLU A 35 2.35 -12.82 3.04
C GLU A 35 2.09 -14.08 2.19
N ARG A 36 0.86 -14.26 1.69
CA ARG A 36 0.46 -15.41 0.86
C ARG A 36 0.50 -15.12 -0.64
N TYR A 37 0.55 -13.84 -1.02
CA TYR A 37 0.55 -13.42 -2.41
C TYR A 37 1.92 -13.66 -3.06
N ASP A 38 1.93 -14.51 -4.10
CA ASP A 38 3.11 -14.76 -4.94
C ASP A 38 3.35 -13.55 -5.88
N GLU A 39 4.60 -13.22 -6.16
CA GLU A 39 5.05 -12.06 -6.96
C GLU A 39 4.45 -12.05 -8.39
N ARG A 40 3.88 -13.18 -8.82
CA ARG A 40 3.16 -13.36 -10.09
C ARG A 40 1.92 -12.49 -10.24
N GLN A 41 1.40 -11.93 -9.15
CA GLN A 41 0.24 -11.02 -9.14
C GLN A 41 0.65 -9.57 -8.83
N ALA A 42 1.79 -9.13 -9.38
CA ALA A 42 2.40 -7.83 -9.13
C ALA A 42 1.42 -6.63 -9.13
N ARG A 43 0.39 -6.65 -9.99
CA ARG A 43 -0.63 -5.59 -10.05
C ARG A 43 -1.51 -5.53 -8.80
N GLU A 44 -1.99 -6.68 -8.33
CA GLU A 44 -2.82 -6.77 -7.12
C GLU A 44 -1.95 -6.52 -5.87
N SER A 45 -0.74 -7.07 -5.86
CA SER A 45 0.25 -6.81 -4.81
C SER A 45 0.55 -5.32 -4.68
N ALA A 46 0.71 -4.59 -5.79
CA ALA A 46 0.90 -3.13 -5.76
C ALA A 46 -0.28 -2.42 -5.10
N LEU A 47 -1.51 -2.79 -5.48
CA LEU A 47 -2.72 -2.21 -4.93
C LEU A 47 -2.86 -2.50 -3.43
N TYR A 48 -2.71 -3.75 -3.00
CA TYR A 48 -2.90 -4.14 -1.61
C TYR A 48 -1.78 -3.60 -0.71
N THR A 49 -0.53 -3.60 -1.18
CA THR A 49 0.60 -2.96 -0.49
C THR A 49 0.32 -1.47 -0.29
N SER A 50 -0.27 -0.81 -1.28
CA SER A 50 -0.60 0.61 -1.16
C SER A 50 -1.71 0.88 -0.14
N TRP A 51 -2.64 -0.06 0.06
CA TRP A 51 -3.66 0.04 1.12
C TRP A 51 -3.07 -0.22 2.49
N LEU A 52 -2.10 -1.14 2.60
CA LEU A 52 -1.37 -1.34 3.85
C LEU A 52 -0.55 -0.09 4.21
N ALA A 53 0.10 0.55 3.24
CA ALA A 53 0.80 1.82 3.45
C ALA A 53 -0.13 2.91 4.03
N GLU A 54 -1.33 3.05 3.48
CA GLU A 54 -2.34 3.97 4.05
C GLU A 54 -2.74 3.58 5.47
N ALA A 55 -2.89 2.29 5.75
CA ALA A 55 -3.28 1.80 7.06
C ALA A 55 -2.25 2.18 8.13
N HIS A 56 -0.95 1.95 7.85
CA HIS A 56 0.14 2.36 8.73
C HIS A 56 0.20 3.89 8.87
N LEU A 57 0.00 4.64 7.79
CA LEU A 57 -0.03 6.11 7.86
C LEU A 57 -1.17 6.61 8.76
N ARG A 58 -2.35 6.00 8.68
CA ARG A 58 -3.49 6.33 9.56
C ARG A 58 -3.27 5.89 11.01
N ALA A 59 -2.46 4.86 11.24
CA ALA A 59 -2.02 4.45 12.58
C ALA A 59 -0.92 5.35 13.16
N GLY A 60 -0.36 6.27 12.36
CA GLY A 60 0.74 7.14 12.76
C GLY A 60 2.13 6.51 12.59
N ASP A 61 2.22 5.32 12.02
CA ASP A 61 3.47 4.63 11.70
C ASP A 61 3.99 5.09 10.33
N VAL A 62 4.49 6.33 10.30
CA VAL A 62 4.89 7.05 9.09
C VAL A 62 6.07 6.37 8.40
N ASP A 63 7.06 5.91 9.17
CA ASP A 63 8.28 5.27 8.65
C ASP A 63 7.91 3.99 7.89
N HIS A 64 7.06 3.14 8.49
CA HIS A 64 6.61 1.91 7.84
C HIS A 64 5.69 2.19 6.64
N ALA A 65 4.85 3.23 6.72
CA ALA A 65 4.04 3.67 5.60
C ALA A 65 4.90 4.10 4.39
N ALA A 66 6.00 4.81 4.63
CA ALA A 66 6.93 5.22 3.58
C ALA A 66 7.66 4.02 2.96
N HIS A 67 8.10 3.06 3.79
CA HIS A 67 8.70 1.83 3.30
C HIS A 67 7.75 1.06 2.36
N LEU A 68 6.49 0.89 2.77
CA LEU A 68 5.47 0.23 1.95
C LEU A 68 5.12 1.03 0.69
N ALA A 69 5.13 2.35 0.75
CA ALA A 69 4.93 3.20 -0.42
C ALA A 69 6.05 3.01 -1.46
N GLY A 70 7.30 2.88 -1.02
CA GLY A 70 8.42 2.50 -1.88
C GLY A 70 8.21 1.14 -2.54
N ARG A 71 7.74 0.14 -1.80
CA ARG A 71 7.39 -1.18 -2.37
C ARG A 71 6.25 -1.09 -3.40
N THR A 72 5.25 -0.25 -3.16
CA THR A 72 4.19 0.03 -4.15
C THR A 72 4.75 0.65 -5.42
N LEU A 73 5.70 1.58 -5.33
CA LEU A 73 6.38 2.16 -6.50
C LEU A 73 7.12 1.07 -7.29
N ASP A 74 7.88 0.20 -6.62
CA ASP A 74 8.62 -0.89 -7.28
C ASP A 74 7.68 -1.85 -8.00
N LEU A 75 6.64 -2.32 -7.32
CA LEU A 75 5.63 -3.21 -7.90
C LEU A 75 4.88 -2.53 -9.06
N SER A 76 4.54 -1.25 -8.93
CA SER A 76 3.84 -0.51 -9.99
C SER A 76 4.72 -0.35 -11.22
N SER A 77 6.02 -0.06 -11.06
CA SER A 77 6.95 0.10 -12.19
C SER A 77 7.10 -1.17 -13.04
N SER A 78 6.92 -2.35 -12.43
CA SER A 78 6.93 -3.64 -13.12
C SER A 78 5.65 -3.93 -13.92
N THR A 79 4.61 -3.09 -13.78
CA THR A 79 3.30 -3.27 -14.40
C THR A 79 2.91 -2.04 -15.23
N SER A 80 2.42 -2.20 -16.45
CA SER A 80 1.92 -1.07 -17.26
C SER A 80 0.52 -0.58 -16.82
N SER A 81 0.29 -0.48 -15.51
CA SER A 81 -1.03 -0.24 -14.92
C SER A 81 -1.16 1.19 -14.39
N SER A 82 -1.99 2.01 -15.06
CA SER A 82 -2.34 3.36 -14.60
C SER A 82 -2.86 3.41 -13.16
N ARG A 83 -3.54 2.35 -12.71
CA ARG A 83 -4.01 2.25 -11.31
C ARG A 83 -2.86 2.18 -10.31
N GLY A 84 -1.70 1.63 -10.65
CA GLY A 84 -0.53 1.60 -9.76
C GLY A 84 0.03 2.99 -9.58
N ASP A 85 0.19 3.71 -10.70
CA ASP A 85 0.67 5.09 -10.73
C ASP A 85 -0.23 6.04 -9.92
N ASP A 86 -1.56 5.91 -10.07
CA ASP A 86 -2.53 6.68 -9.28
C ASP A 86 -2.36 6.45 -7.77
N ARG A 87 -2.04 5.21 -7.38
CA ARG A 87 -1.82 4.83 -5.97
C ARG A 87 -0.52 5.39 -5.43
N VAL A 88 0.56 5.35 -6.22
CA VAL A 88 1.85 5.98 -5.86
C VAL A 88 1.66 7.49 -5.70
N ALA A 89 0.97 8.15 -6.64
CA ALA A 89 0.71 9.58 -6.58
C ALA A 89 -0.09 9.99 -5.33
N LEU A 90 -1.07 9.17 -4.94
CA LEU A 90 -1.84 9.38 -3.71
C LEU A 90 -0.96 9.25 -2.45
N LEU A 91 -0.12 8.21 -2.37
CA LEU A 91 0.79 8.01 -1.24
C LEU A 91 1.80 9.15 -1.14
N ARG A 92 2.38 9.58 -2.27
CA ARG A 92 3.26 10.76 -2.35
C ARG A 92 2.57 11.99 -1.77
N SER A 93 1.36 12.30 -2.23
CA SER A 93 0.62 13.48 -1.73
C SER A 93 0.36 13.44 -0.23
N ARG A 94 0.16 12.26 0.36
CA ARG A 94 -0.13 12.15 1.81
C ARG A 94 1.14 12.13 2.66
N LEU A 95 2.20 11.49 2.16
CA LEU A 95 3.47 11.40 2.86
C LEU A 95 4.26 12.71 2.77
N ASP A 96 4.03 13.56 1.77
CA ASP A 96 4.69 14.88 1.63
C ASP A 96 4.59 15.76 2.90
N THR A 97 3.50 15.65 3.65
CA THR A 97 3.33 16.36 4.93
C THR A 97 4.35 15.94 6.00
N TYR A 98 4.97 14.77 5.83
CA TYR A 98 5.95 14.16 6.72
C TYR A 98 7.35 14.12 6.09
N ALA A 99 7.68 14.98 5.12
CA ALA A 99 8.97 14.99 4.43
C ALA A 99 10.21 15.15 5.33
N ALA A 100 10.03 15.56 6.60
CA ALA A 100 11.10 15.59 7.59
C ALA A 100 11.52 14.19 8.10
N VAL A 101 10.69 13.17 7.90
CA VAL A 101 11.01 11.78 8.20
C VAL A 101 11.95 11.24 7.10
N PRO A 102 13.13 10.68 7.45
CA PRO A 102 14.11 10.24 6.46
C PRO A 102 13.56 9.25 5.41
N GLU A 103 12.77 8.27 5.85
CA GLU A 103 12.17 7.24 5.02
C GLU A 103 11.17 7.84 4.01
N VAL A 104 10.46 8.89 4.43
CA VAL A 104 9.58 9.65 3.55
C VAL A 104 10.41 10.41 2.51
N GLY A 105 11.46 11.11 2.94
CA GLY A 105 12.36 11.82 2.03
C GLY A 105 12.92 10.90 0.93
N GLU A 106 13.41 9.73 1.30
CA GLU A 106 13.90 8.72 0.35
C GLU A 106 12.81 8.29 -0.65
N PHE A 107 11.59 8.04 -0.18
CA PHE A 107 10.46 7.69 -1.05
C PHE A 107 10.12 8.84 -2.02
N LEU A 108 10.07 10.08 -1.55
CA LEU A 108 9.78 11.26 -2.37
C LEU A 108 10.85 11.48 -3.44
N ASP A 109 12.13 11.31 -3.09
CA ASP A 109 13.25 11.41 -4.01
C ASP A 109 13.17 10.34 -5.11
N ARG A 110 12.84 9.09 -4.73
CA ARG A 110 12.62 8.00 -5.69
C ARG A 110 11.46 8.29 -6.65
N CYS A 111 10.37 8.88 -6.18
CA CYS A 111 9.26 9.31 -7.03
C CYS A 111 9.62 10.45 -7.99
N ALA A 112 10.63 11.25 -7.69
CA ALA A 112 11.10 12.34 -8.57
C ALA A 112 12.11 11.87 -9.63
N ALA A 113 12.77 10.72 -9.38
CA ALA A 113 13.81 10.16 -10.26
C ALA A 113 13.27 9.22 -11.37
N GLY A 114 12.02 8.77 -11.28
CA GLY A 114 11.34 7.95 -12.29
C GLY A 114 10.44 8.76 -13.20
#